data_AF-Q1A7A6-F1
#
_entry.id   AF-Q1A7A6-F1
#
_cell.length_a   1.000
_cell.length_b   1.000
_cell.length_c   1.000
_cell.angle_alpha   90.00
_cell.angle_beta   90.00
_cell.angle_gamma   90.00
#
_symmetry.space_group_name_H-M   'P 1'
#
loop_
_entity.id
_entity.type
_entity.pdbx_description
1 polymer ?
#
loop_
_entity_poly.entity_id
_entity_poly.type
_entity_poly.pdbx_seq_one_letter_code
_entity_poly.pdbx_strand_id
1 'polypeptide(L)'
;KPIRYQLPVASAQVKSALIFAALQAEGESVIVEKELTRNHTEDMIVQFGGQLEVNGKEIRIQGGQEFIAQEITVPGDISSAAFWLVAGLIIPGSKIVLENVGINETRTGILDVIKAMGGKMTLSNIDELAKSATITVETSELKATEIAGELIPRLIDELP
;
A
#
# COMPACT_ATOMS: atom_id res chain seq x y z
N LYS A 1 -26.24 11.98 3.24
CA LYS A 1 -26.35 12.62 1.90
C LYS A 1 -25.00 12.45 1.20
N PRO A 2 -24.99 12.19 -0.11
CA PRO A 2 -23.77 12.01 -0.87
C PRO A 2 -22.96 13.31 -0.94
N ILE A 3 -21.66 13.19 -1.18
CA ILE A 3 -20.73 14.33 -1.22
C ILE A 3 -19.91 14.32 -2.50
N ARG A 4 -19.50 15.51 -2.96
CA ARG A 4 -18.35 15.69 -3.84
C ARG A 4 -17.28 16.44 -3.05
N TYR A 5 -16.14 15.81 -2.78
CA TYR A 5 -15.12 16.40 -1.91
C TYR A 5 -13.71 16.21 -2.48
N GLN A 6 -12.97 17.30 -2.61
CA GLN A 6 -11.55 17.29 -2.96
C GLN A 6 -10.71 17.42 -1.70
N LEU A 7 -9.83 16.45 -1.45
CA LEU A 7 -9.00 16.45 -0.25
C LEU A 7 -7.99 17.61 -0.28
N PRO A 8 -7.88 18.40 0.80
CA PRO A 8 -6.88 19.49 0.87
C PRO A 8 -5.45 18.97 1.10
N VAL A 9 -5.32 17.72 1.53
CA VAL A 9 -4.06 17.05 1.91
C VAL A 9 -4.04 15.60 1.39
N ALA A 10 -2.84 15.06 1.14
CA ALA A 10 -2.68 13.65 0.78
C ALA A 10 -2.83 12.78 2.05
N SER A 11 -4.07 12.39 2.37
CA SER A 11 -4.37 11.59 3.56
C SER A 11 -5.28 10.41 3.24
N ALA A 12 -4.71 9.20 3.35
CA ALA A 12 -5.47 7.96 3.24
C ALA A 12 -6.57 7.86 4.32
N GLN A 13 -6.31 8.38 5.53
CA GLN A 13 -7.26 8.30 6.64
C GLN A 13 -8.53 9.12 6.38
N VAL A 14 -8.36 10.37 5.91
CA VAL A 14 -9.50 11.23 5.55
C VAL A 14 -10.27 10.60 4.39
N LYS A 15 -9.56 10.07 3.38
CA LYS A 15 -10.18 9.33 2.28
C LYS A 15 -11.03 8.16 2.79
N SER A 16 -10.47 7.28 3.61
CA SER A 16 -11.17 6.10 4.14
C SER A 16 -12.43 6.49 4.92
N ALA A 17 -12.34 7.52 5.77
CA ALA A 17 -13.49 8.01 6.53
C ALA A 17 -14.64 8.49 5.61
N LEU A 18 -14.31 9.22 4.54
CA LEU A 18 -15.28 9.68 3.56
C LEU A 18 -15.87 8.53 2.73
N ILE A 19 -15.07 7.52 2.38
CA ILE A 19 -15.54 6.32 1.68
C ILE A 19 -16.56 5.57 2.54
N PHE A 20 -16.27 5.33 3.83
CA PHE A 20 -17.22 4.66 4.72
C PHE A 20 -18.51 5.46 4.92
N ALA A 21 -18.42 6.79 4.98
CA ALA A 21 -19.61 7.64 5.00
C ALA A 21 -20.41 7.58 3.69
N ALA A 22 -19.73 7.51 2.54
CA ALA A 22 -20.34 7.39 1.22
C ALA A 22 -21.12 6.08 1.07
N LEU A 23 -20.58 4.96 1.59
CA LEU A 23 -21.26 3.65 1.57
C LEU A 23 -22.63 3.67 2.27
N GLN A 24 -22.81 4.54 3.26
CA GLN A 24 -24.07 4.69 4.02
C GLN A 24 -25.00 5.77 3.45
N ALA A 25 -24.57 6.53 2.45
CA ALA A 25 -25.36 7.60 1.86
C ALA A 25 -26.32 7.06 0.78
N GLU A 26 -27.48 7.69 0.62
CA GLU A 26 -28.33 7.44 -0.54
C GLU A 26 -27.83 8.26 -1.75
N GLY A 27 -27.27 7.58 -2.76
CA GLY A 27 -26.76 8.20 -4.00
C GLY A 27 -25.26 8.02 -4.21
N GLU A 28 -24.74 8.62 -5.29
CA GLU A 28 -23.31 8.56 -5.65
C GLU A 28 -22.52 9.66 -4.93
N SER A 29 -21.44 9.29 -4.25
CA SER A 29 -20.43 10.23 -3.74
C SER A 29 -19.17 10.19 -4.59
N VAL A 30 -18.49 11.32 -4.69
CA VAL A 30 -17.23 11.49 -5.42
C VAL A 30 -16.17 12.08 -4.51
N ILE A 31 -15.06 11.36 -4.35
CA ILE A 31 -13.92 11.77 -3.53
C ILE A 31 -12.73 11.99 -4.47
N VAL A 32 -12.09 13.15 -4.42
CA VAL A 32 -10.93 13.49 -5.27
C VAL A 32 -9.70 13.63 -4.40
N GLU A 33 -8.74 12.73 -4.56
CA GLU A 33 -7.45 12.77 -3.86
C GLU A 33 -6.59 13.95 -4.34
N LYS A 34 -5.79 14.51 -3.42
CA LYS A 34 -4.76 15.50 -3.77
C LYS A 34 -3.58 14.83 -4.46
N GLU A 35 -3.07 13.77 -3.85
CA GLU A 35 -2.07 12.84 -4.38
C GLU A 35 -2.53 11.43 -4.06
N LEU A 36 -2.10 10.45 -4.85
CA LEU A 36 -2.44 9.05 -4.60
C LEU A 36 -1.90 8.65 -3.23
N THR A 37 -2.76 8.05 -2.42
CA THR A 37 -2.42 7.52 -1.10
C THR A 37 -2.69 6.03 -1.03
N ARG A 38 -2.34 5.41 0.10
CA ARG A 38 -2.63 3.99 0.38
C ARG A 38 -4.07 3.64 0.04
N ASN A 39 -4.28 2.55 -0.68
CA ASN A 39 -5.58 2.18 -1.26
C ASN A 39 -6.24 0.96 -0.60
N HIS A 40 -5.85 0.61 0.63
CA HIS A 40 -6.36 -0.58 1.31
C HIS A 40 -7.89 -0.57 1.50
N THR A 41 -8.49 0.60 1.73
CA THR A 41 -9.96 0.70 1.88
C THR A 41 -10.66 0.34 0.57
N GLU A 42 -10.11 0.79 -0.55
CA GLU A 42 -10.62 0.51 -1.88
C GLU A 42 -10.50 -0.98 -2.22
N ASP A 43 -9.31 -1.56 -2.02
CA ASP A 43 -9.05 -2.98 -2.24
C ASP A 43 -9.99 -3.85 -1.38
N MET A 44 -10.16 -3.50 -0.10
CA MET A 44 -11.06 -4.23 0.81
C MET A 44 -12.53 -4.10 0.42
N ILE A 45 -13.00 -2.94 -0.05
CA ILE A 45 -14.40 -2.81 -0.49
C ILE A 45 -14.70 -3.78 -1.62
N VAL A 46 -13.80 -3.88 -2.61
CA VAL A 46 -13.95 -4.83 -3.72
C VAL A 46 -13.91 -6.28 -3.21
N GLN A 47 -12.98 -6.60 -2.32
CA GLN A 47 -12.86 -7.96 -1.76
C GLN A 47 -14.11 -8.40 -0.99
N PHE A 48 -14.77 -7.49 -0.26
CA PHE A 48 -16.03 -7.78 0.44
C PHE A 48 -17.28 -7.76 -0.47
N GLY A 49 -17.09 -7.66 -1.79
CA GLY A 49 -18.16 -7.69 -2.79
C GLY A 49 -18.77 -6.32 -3.12
N GLY A 50 -18.23 -5.25 -2.56
CA GLY A 50 -18.62 -3.89 -2.90
C GLY A 50 -18.03 -3.40 -4.23
N GLN A 51 -18.50 -2.25 -4.68
CA GLN A 51 -18.15 -1.63 -5.95
C GLN A 51 -17.75 -0.17 -5.73
N LEU A 52 -16.66 0.23 -6.37
CA LEU A 52 -16.25 1.62 -6.49
C LEU A 52 -15.50 1.77 -7.80
N GLU A 53 -15.51 2.98 -8.37
CA GLU A 53 -14.74 3.30 -9.56
C GLU A 53 -13.57 4.22 -9.19
N VAL A 54 -12.36 3.87 -9.60
CA VAL A 54 -11.18 4.72 -9.44
C VAL A 54 -10.70 5.17 -10.81
N ASN A 55 -10.76 6.47 -11.06
CA ASN A 55 -10.31 7.12 -12.28
C ASN A 55 -9.22 8.14 -11.94
N GLY A 56 -7.96 7.69 -11.95
CA GLY A 56 -6.82 8.50 -11.51
C GLY A 56 -6.96 8.83 -10.02
N LYS A 57 -7.20 10.10 -9.70
CA LYS A 57 -7.38 10.59 -8.32
C LYS A 57 -8.86 10.67 -7.91
N GLU A 58 -9.80 10.43 -8.82
CA GLU A 58 -11.25 10.48 -8.54
C GLU A 58 -11.77 9.09 -8.19
N ILE A 59 -12.44 8.97 -7.04
CA ILE A 59 -13.07 7.75 -6.53
C ILE A 59 -14.57 7.98 -6.47
N ARG A 60 -15.35 7.12 -7.12
CA ARG A 60 -16.82 7.16 -7.15
C ARG A 60 -17.38 5.98 -6.38
N ILE A 61 -18.30 6.27 -5.47
CA ILE A 61 -18.90 5.29 -4.59
C ILE A 61 -20.42 5.47 -4.61
N GLN A 62 -21.13 4.45 -5.08
CA GLN A 62 -22.57 4.36 -4.93
C GLN A 62 -22.88 3.88 -3.51
N GLY A 63 -23.67 4.61 -2.72
CA GLY A 63 -24.04 4.13 -1.39
C GLY A 63 -25.21 3.15 -1.39
N GLY A 64 -25.48 2.55 -0.23
CA GLY A 64 -26.51 1.51 -0.06
C GLY A 64 -26.06 0.11 -0.50
N GLN A 65 -24.75 -0.16 -0.48
CA GLN A 65 -24.20 -1.46 -0.87
C GLN A 65 -24.32 -2.50 0.25
N GLU A 66 -24.38 -3.76 -0.16
CA GLU A 66 -24.29 -4.91 0.73
C GLU A 66 -22.92 -5.57 0.61
N PHE A 67 -22.45 -6.15 1.72
CA PHE A 67 -21.13 -6.76 1.81
C PHE A 67 -21.24 -8.20 2.28
N ILE A 68 -20.36 -9.05 1.77
CA ILE A 68 -20.27 -10.46 2.14
C ILE A 68 -19.03 -10.64 3.00
N ALA A 69 -19.19 -11.28 4.16
CA ALA A 69 -18.07 -11.62 5.03
C ALA A 69 -17.03 -12.46 4.26
N GLN A 70 -15.76 -12.12 4.45
CA GLN A 70 -14.63 -12.78 3.80
C GLN A 70 -13.68 -13.37 4.84
N GLU A 71 -12.99 -14.44 4.46
CA GLU A 71 -11.78 -14.88 5.15
C GLU A 71 -10.59 -14.06 4.65
N ILE A 72 -9.83 -13.46 5.57
CA ILE A 72 -8.73 -12.55 5.24
C ILE A 72 -7.46 -13.00 5.94
N THR A 73 -6.47 -13.36 5.14
CA THR A 73 -5.09 -13.47 5.60
C THR A 73 -4.45 -12.10 5.56
N VAL A 74 -4.24 -11.50 6.74
CA VAL A 74 -3.58 -10.20 6.83
C VAL A 74 -2.10 -10.37 6.49
N PRO A 75 -1.57 -9.69 5.45
CA PRO A 75 -0.16 -9.77 5.14
C PRO A 75 0.68 -9.11 6.23
N GLY A 76 1.92 -9.58 6.37
CA GLY A 76 2.92 -8.97 7.23
C GLY A 76 3.20 -7.52 6.81
N ASP A 77 3.39 -6.65 7.80
CA ASP A 77 3.59 -5.22 7.56
C ASP A 77 4.98 -4.93 7.00
N ILE A 78 5.04 -4.28 5.84
CA ILE A 78 6.31 -3.92 5.18
C ILE A 78 7.13 -2.93 6.01
N SER A 79 6.49 -2.06 6.79
CA SER A 79 7.19 -1.12 7.67
C SER A 79 7.92 -1.84 8.79
N SER A 80 7.34 -2.94 9.30
CA SER A 80 8.02 -3.83 10.24
C SER A 80 9.09 -4.69 9.56
N ALA A 81 8.83 -5.14 8.32
CA ALA A 81 9.79 -5.91 7.53
C ALA A 81 11.04 -5.08 7.17
N ALA A 82 10.90 -3.77 6.97
CA ALA A 82 11.95 -2.84 6.57
C ALA A 82 13.23 -2.97 7.41
N PHE A 83 13.10 -3.08 8.74
CA PHE A 83 14.23 -3.26 9.64
C PHE A 83 15.06 -4.51 9.31
N TRP A 84 14.38 -5.62 9.02
CA TRP A 84 15.01 -6.88 8.67
C TRP A 84 15.58 -6.87 7.25
N LEU A 85 14.89 -6.21 6.32
CA LEU A 85 15.38 -6.01 4.96
C LEU A 85 16.71 -5.25 4.98
N VAL A 86 16.75 -4.11 5.68
CA VAL A 86 17.97 -3.30 5.82
C VAL A 86 19.06 -4.09 6.56
N ALA A 87 18.74 -4.75 7.68
CA ALA A 87 19.70 -5.57 8.43
C ALA A 87 20.34 -6.66 7.55
N GLY A 88 19.54 -7.37 6.75
CA GLY A 88 20.03 -8.40 5.83
C GLY A 88 20.93 -7.86 4.72
N LEU A 89 20.71 -6.61 4.29
CA LEU A 89 21.53 -5.94 3.29
C LEU A 89 22.87 -5.44 3.84
N ILE A 90 22.91 -4.92 5.07
CA ILE A 90 24.09 -4.21 5.62
C ILE A 90 24.99 -5.06 6.52
N ILE A 91 24.46 -6.09 7.19
CA ILE A 91 25.25 -6.92 8.11
C ILE A 91 26.02 -7.98 7.29
N PRO A 92 27.36 -8.08 7.41
CA PRO A 92 28.16 -9.04 6.65
C PRO A 92 27.73 -10.51 6.85
N GLY A 93 27.66 -11.27 5.75
CA GLY A 93 27.35 -12.71 5.78
C GLY A 93 25.88 -13.04 6.04
N SER A 94 24.98 -12.07 5.89
CA SER A 94 23.55 -12.22 6.18
C SER A 94 22.77 -12.70 4.96
N LYS A 95 21.76 -13.54 5.25
CA LYS A 95 20.68 -13.90 4.35
C LYS A 95 19.41 -14.03 5.16
N ILE A 96 18.41 -13.18 4.88
CA ILE A 96 17.15 -13.13 5.61
C ILE A 96 16.01 -13.41 4.63
N VAL A 97 15.09 -14.28 5.04
CA VAL A 97 13.87 -14.61 4.32
C VAL A 97 12.69 -14.16 5.17
N LEU A 98 11.86 -13.28 4.62
CA LEU A 98 10.64 -12.79 5.25
C LEU A 98 9.45 -13.30 4.44
N GLU A 99 8.63 -14.14 5.06
CA GLU A 99 7.47 -14.75 4.41
C GLU A 99 6.22 -13.87 4.57
N ASN A 100 5.31 -13.95 3.59
CA ASN A 100 4.00 -13.28 3.61
C ASN A 100 4.07 -11.77 3.92
N VAL A 101 5.02 -11.04 3.36
CA VAL A 101 5.13 -9.58 3.52
C VAL A 101 4.24 -8.88 2.50
N GLY A 102 3.49 -7.87 2.93
CA GLY A 102 2.65 -7.07 2.05
C GLY A 102 3.46 -6.33 1.00
N ILE A 103 3.06 -6.48 -0.27
CA ILE A 103 3.69 -5.87 -1.45
C ILE A 103 2.73 -4.92 -2.20
N ASN A 104 1.74 -4.36 -1.51
CA ASN A 104 0.88 -3.33 -2.10
C ASN A 104 1.73 -2.17 -2.62
N GLU A 105 1.51 -1.79 -3.87
CA GLU A 105 2.34 -0.85 -4.63
C GLU A 105 2.45 0.51 -3.95
N THR A 106 1.41 0.92 -3.21
CA THR A 106 1.36 2.18 -2.47
C THR A 106 2.17 2.17 -1.16
N ARG A 107 2.76 1.03 -0.79
CA ARG A 107 3.56 0.83 0.44
C ARG A 107 4.97 0.29 0.18
N THR A 108 5.29 -0.08 -1.06
CA THR A 108 6.54 -0.75 -1.41
C THR A 108 7.68 0.18 -1.82
N GLY A 109 7.63 1.46 -1.45
CA GLY A 109 8.67 2.41 -1.86
C GLY A 109 10.08 2.00 -1.39
N ILE A 110 10.20 1.35 -0.23
CA ILE A 110 11.48 0.81 0.24
C ILE A 110 12.07 -0.26 -0.71
N LEU A 111 11.23 -1.07 -1.36
CA LEU A 111 11.71 -2.09 -2.30
C LEU A 111 12.31 -1.42 -3.56
N ASP A 112 11.72 -0.32 -4.00
CA ASP A 112 12.24 0.49 -5.10
C ASP A 112 13.58 1.14 -4.73
N VAL A 113 13.71 1.64 -3.49
CA VAL A 113 14.97 2.19 -2.97
C VAL A 113 16.05 1.11 -2.91
N ILE A 114 15.76 -0.06 -2.32
CA ILE A 114 16.72 -1.17 -2.24
C ILE A 114 17.22 -1.55 -3.63
N LYS A 115 16.32 -1.64 -4.61
CA LYS A 115 16.66 -1.92 -6.00
C LYS A 115 17.55 -0.83 -6.61
N ALA A 116 17.20 0.45 -6.42
CA ALA A 116 17.97 1.58 -6.93
C ALA A 116 19.38 1.67 -6.29
N MET A 117 19.51 1.29 -5.02
CA MET A 117 20.79 1.20 -4.33
C MET A 117 21.62 -0.02 -4.74
N GLY A 118 21.08 -0.95 -5.54
CA GLY A 118 21.75 -2.17 -5.98
C GLY A 118 21.74 -3.30 -4.95
N GLY A 119 20.79 -3.30 -4.02
CA GLY A 119 20.63 -4.37 -3.03
C GLY A 119 20.22 -5.70 -3.66
N LYS A 120 20.79 -6.79 -3.15
CA LYS A 120 20.42 -8.17 -3.50
C LYS A 120 19.10 -8.52 -2.81
N MET A 121 18.03 -8.44 -3.57
CA MET A 121 16.67 -8.73 -3.12
C MET A 121 15.92 -9.55 -4.17
N THR A 122 15.20 -10.56 -3.73
CA THR A 122 14.30 -11.36 -4.59
C THR A 122 12.92 -11.49 -3.97
N LEU A 123 11.90 -11.57 -4.83
CA LEU A 123 10.52 -11.84 -4.48
C LEU A 123 10.13 -13.23 -4.99
N SER A 124 9.45 -14.01 -4.15
CA SER A 124 8.90 -15.32 -4.50
C SER A 124 7.55 -15.54 -3.80
N ASN A 125 6.79 -16.57 -4.20
CA ASN A 125 5.48 -16.90 -3.60
C ASN A 125 4.53 -15.69 -3.57
N ILE A 126 4.37 -15.02 -4.72
CA ILE A 126 3.49 -13.86 -4.83
C ILE A 126 2.03 -14.31 -4.73
N ASP A 127 1.30 -13.75 -3.78
CA ASP A 127 -0.14 -13.84 -3.65
C ASP A 127 -0.76 -12.52 -4.14
N GLU A 128 -1.40 -12.56 -5.30
CA GLU A 128 -2.04 -11.40 -5.92
C GLU A 128 -3.28 -10.91 -5.15
N LEU A 129 -3.98 -11.83 -4.45
CA LEU A 129 -5.20 -11.49 -3.72
C LEU A 129 -4.86 -10.81 -2.40
N ALA A 130 -3.94 -11.40 -1.64
CA ALA A 130 -3.44 -10.82 -0.39
C ALA A 130 -2.45 -9.67 -0.63
N LYS A 131 -2.02 -9.47 -1.89
CA LYS A 131 -0.91 -8.59 -2.29
C LYS A 131 0.27 -8.82 -1.36
N SER A 132 0.74 -10.06 -1.26
CA SER A 132 1.85 -10.44 -0.40
C SER A 132 2.90 -11.28 -1.13
N ALA A 133 4.12 -11.33 -0.61
CA ALA A 133 5.19 -12.15 -1.15
C ALA A 133 6.19 -12.57 -0.08
N THR A 134 6.99 -13.57 -0.40
CA THR A 134 8.24 -13.86 0.32
C THR A 134 9.35 -12.97 -0.21
N ILE A 135 10.01 -12.21 0.67
CA ILE A 135 11.13 -11.33 0.33
C ILE A 135 12.41 -11.93 0.90
N THR A 136 13.40 -12.17 0.03
CA THR A 136 14.74 -12.59 0.46
C THR A 136 15.72 -11.46 0.21
N VAL A 137 16.54 -11.14 1.21
CA VAL A 137 17.64 -10.18 1.10
C VAL A 137 18.97 -10.81 1.52
N GLU A 138 20.06 -10.36 0.90
CA GLU A 138 21.42 -10.81 1.19
C GLU A 138 22.38 -9.62 1.30
N THR A 139 23.49 -9.81 2.02
CA THR A 139 24.51 -8.76 2.18
C THR A 139 24.92 -8.17 0.83
N SER A 140 24.90 -6.84 0.75
CA SER A 140 25.04 -6.08 -0.49
C SER A 140 25.97 -4.88 -0.35
N GLU A 141 26.68 -4.54 -1.42
CA GLU A 141 27.37 -3.26 -1.54
C GLU A 141 26.40 -2.23 -2.13
N LEU A 142 25.89 -1.34 -1.27
CA LEU A 142 24.87 -0.38 -1.65
C LEU A 142 25.49 0.92 -2.18
N LYS A 143 24.80 1.54 -3.14
CA LYS A 143 25.12 2.87 -3.67
C LYS A 143 24.03 3.86 -3.27
N ALA A 144 24.41 5.10 -3.01
CA ALA A 144 23.45 6.15 -2.72
C ALA A 144 22.50 6.37 -3.91
N THR A 145 21.25 6.71 -3.61
CA THR A 145 20.20 7.04 -4.59
C THR A 145 19.43 8.28 -4.13
N GLU A 146 18.71 8.91 -5.05
CA GLU A 146 17.81 10.03 -4.74
C GLU A 146 16.42 9.49 -4.37
N ILE A 147 15.83 10.03 -3.29
CA ILE A 147 14.48 9.71 -2.83
C ILE A 147 13.67 11.02 -2.84
N ALA A 148 12.76 11.16 -3.81
CA ALA A 148 11.99 12.39 -4.00
C ALA A 148 10.64 12.12 -4.70
N GLY A 149 9.79 13.15 -4.75
CA GLY A 149 8.56 13.17 -5.54
C GLY A 149 7.54 12.11 -5.11
N GLU A 150 6.99 11.39 -6.08
CA GLU A 150 5.92 10.39 -5.92
C GLU A 150 6.35 9.17 -5.08
N LEU A 151 7.64 9.02 -4.80
CA LEU A 151 8.15 7.96 -3.95
C LEU A 151 7.88 8.25 -2.46
N ILE A 152 7.88 9.51 -2.04
CA ILE A 152 7.77 9.89 -0.61
C ILE A 152 6.49 9.35 0.05
N PRO A 153 5.28 9.46 -0.54
CA PRO A 153 4.08 8.91 0.07
C PRO A 153 4.10 7.38 0.23
N ARG A 154 4.91 6.68 -0.58
CA ARG A 154 5.00 5.21 -0.63
C ARG A 154 5.98 4.61 0.38
N LEU A 155 6.81 5.44 1.02
CA LEU A 155 7.83 4.99 1.99
C LEU A 155 8.01 5.92 3.20
N ILE A 156 7.03 6.77 3.50
CA ILE A 156 7.15 7.81 4.53
C ILE A 156 7.55 7.24 5.91
N ASP A 157 7.08 6.04 6.24
CA ASP A 157 7.34 5.38 7.52
C ASP A 157 8.71 4.68 7.55
N GLU A 158 9.34 4.48 6.38
CA GLU A 158 10.65 3.83 6.19
C GLU A 158 11.80 4.84 5.98
N LEU A 159 11.52 6.14 6.08
CA LEU A 159 12.55 7.18 5.96
C LEU A 159 13.57 7.19 7.12
N PRO A 160 13.19 6.95 8.39
CA PRO A 160 14.16 6.83 9.49
C PRO A 160 15.09 5.62 9.32
#